data_AF-A0A934SYD7-F1
#
_entry.id   AF-A0A934SYD7-F1
#
_cell.length_a   1.000
_cell.length_b   1.000
_cell.length_c   1.000
_cell.angle_alpha   90.00
_cell.angle_beta   90.00
_cell.angle_gamma   90.00
#
_symmetry.space_group_name_H-M   'P 1'
#
loop_
_entity.id
_entity.type
_entity.pdbx_description
1 polymer ?
#
loop_
_entity_poly.entity_id
_entity_poly.type
_entity_poly.pdbx_seq_one_letter_code
_entity_poly.pdbx_strand_id
1 'polypeptide(L)' 'MFADVGNGVLVNLALVARIHLINLGAAGTVVKFYSPANELLADFTPPTPEELDRVMTVIHAYGRGIPAG' A
#
# COMPACT_ATOMS: atom_id res chain seq x y z
N MET A 1 8.67 -1.93 -10.63
CA MET A 1 8.39 -3.34 -10.30
C MET A 1 6.98 -3.40 -9.72
N PHE A 2 6.13 -4.29 -10.19
CA PHE A 2 4.78 -4.46 -9.63
C PHE A 2 4.86 -5.36 -8.39
N ALA A 3 4.20 -4.95 -7.32
CA ALA A 3 4.02 -5.75 -6.11
C ALA A 3 2.53 -6.05 -5.92
N ASP A 4 2.23 -7.28 -5.53
CA ASP A 4 0.90 -7.63 -5.02
C ASP A 4 0.76 -7.05 -3.62
N VAL A 5 -0.14 -6.09 -3.49
CA VAL A 5 -0.46 -5.40 -2.24
C VAL A 5 -1.78 -5.89 -1.65
N GLY A 6 -2.22 -7.09 -2.01
CA GLY A 6 -3.37 -7.77 -1.39
C GLY A 6 -4.56 -7.92 -2.34
N ASN A 7 -5.33 -9.00 -2.17
CA ASN A 7 -6.50 -9.34 -2.98
C ASN A 7 -6.27 -9.32 -4.50
N GLY A 8 -5.04 -9.60 -4.97
CA GLY A 8 -4.69 -9.57 -6.39
C GLY A 8 -4.49 -8.17 -6.96
N VAL A 9 -4.45 -7.14 -6.12
CA VAL A 9 -4.16 -5.76 -6.53
C VAL A 9 -2.66 -5.61 -6.75
N LEU A 10 -2.27 -5.39 -8.01
CA LEU A 10 -0.89 -5.12 -8.38
C LEU A 10 -0.65 -3.61 -8.45
N VAL A 11 0.33 -3.11 -7.70
CA VAL A 11 0.74 -1.69 -7.75
C VAL A 11 2.21 -1.57 -8.14
N ASN A 12 2.54 -0.56 -8.97
CA ASN A 12 3.93 -0.22 -9.23
C ASN A 12 4.46 0.66 -8.10
N LEU A 13 5.17 0.06 -7.15
CA LEU A 13 5.68 0.75 -5.95
C LEU A 13 6.64 1.90 -6.28
N ALA A 14 7.26 1.92 -7.47
CA ALA A 14 8.10 3.04 -7.91
C ALA A 14 7.32 4.34 -8.17
N LEU A 15 6.01 4.24 -8.39
CA LEU A 15 5.14 5.41 -8.60
C LEU A 15 4.46 5.87 -7.32
N VAL A 16 4.57 5.11 -6.23
CA VAL A 16 3.93 5.42 -4.95
C VAL A 16 4.78 6.43 -4.19
N ALA A 17 4.22 7.61 -3.93
CA ALA A 17 4.83 8.64 -3.10
C ALA A 17 4.24 8.70 -1.69
N ARG A 18 2.96 8.36 -1.54
CA ARG A 18 2.24 8.39 -0.27
C ARG A 18 1.29 7.22 -0.12
N ILE A 19 1.11 6.80 1.11
CA ILE A 19 0.21 5.71 1.49
C ILE A 19 -0.67 6.21 2.62
N HIS A 20 -1.99 6.10 2.45
CA HIS A 20 -2.94 6.42 3.50
C HIS A 20 -3.58 5.16 4.04
N LEU A 21 -3.61 5.05 5.37
CA LEU A 21 -4.34 4.03 6.11
C LEU A 21 -5.58 4.68 6.71
N ILE A 22 -6.76 4.25 6.27
CA ILE A 22 -8.04 4.80 6.70
C ILE A 22 -8.77 3.72 7.49
N ASN A 23 -8.88 3.89 8.81
CA ASN A 23 -9.69 3.01 9.65
C ASN A 23 -11.17 3.44 9.58
N LEU A 24 -12.03 2.56 9.08
CA LEU A 24 -13.47 2.76 8.93
C LEU A 24 -14.28 2.12 10.08
N GLY A 25 -13.63 1.76 11.20
CA GLY A 25 -14.26 1.11 12.33
C GLY A 25 -14.70 -0.32 11.98
N ALA A 26 -15.99 -0.62 12.12
CA ALA A 26 -16.54 -1.94 11.85
C ALA A 26 -16.39 -2.39 10.38
N ALA A 27 -16.20 -1.46 9.44
CA ALA A 27 -16.00 -1.76 8.03
C ALA A 27 -14.53 -2.11 7.69
N GLY A 28 -13.63 -2.11 8.67
CA GLY A 28 -12.22 -2.48 8.50
C GLY A 28 -11.32 -1.29 8.16
N THR A 29 -10.17 -1.59 7.56
CA THR A 29 -9.16 -0.58 7.16
C THR A 29 -9.04 -0.55 5.66
N VAL A 30 -8.94 0.64 5.06
CA VAL A 30 -8.64 0.80 3.64
C VAL A 30 -7.23 1.34 3.50
N VAL A 31 -6.43 0.71 2.65
CA VAL A 31 -5.09 1.16 2.29
C VAL A 31 -5.18 1.80 0.91
N LYS A 32 -4.69 3.03 0.78
CA LYS A 32 -4.71 3.78 -0.47
C LYS A 32 -3.30 4.22 -0.86
N PHE A 33 -2.94 4.03 -2.12
CA PHE A 33 -1.64 4.39 -2.70
C PHE A 33 -1.79 5.60 -3.60
N TYR A 34 -0.90 6.59 -3.43
CA TYR A 34 -0.95 7.84 -4.18
C TYR A 34 0.37 8.13 -4.90
N SER A 35 0.27 8.71 -6.08
CA SER A 35 1.39 9.24 -6.85
C SER A 35 1.93 10.55 -6.26
N PRO A 36 3.13 11.03 -6.67
CA PRO A 36 3.61 12.37 -6.32
C PRO A 36 2.62 13.48 -6.69
N ALA A 37 1.86 13.29 -7.78
CA ALA A 37 0.81 14.20 -8.23
C ALA A 37 -0.52 14.07 -7.44
N ASN A 38 -0.53 13.27 -6.36
CA ASN A 38 -1.72 13.00 -5.53
C ASN A 38 -2.83 12.21 -6.25
N GLU A 39 -2.50 11.52 -7.33
CA GLU A 39 -3.45 10.64 -8.04
C GLU A 39 -3.55 9.30 -7.30
N LEU A 40 -4.77 8.75 -7.19
CA LEU A 40 -4.98 7.42 -6.62
C LEU A 40 -4.46 6.36 -7.61
N LEU A 41 -3.47 5.58 -7.18
CA LEU A 41 -2.88 4.51 -7.98
C LEU A 41 -3.58 3.17 -7.75
N ALA A 42 -3.93 2.89 -6.50
CA ALA A 42 -4.63 1.68 -6.09
C ALA A 42 -5.23 1.88 -4.69
N ASP A 43 -6.27 1.13 -4.39
CA ASP A 43 -6.77 0.93 -3.04
C ASP A 43 -7.21 -0.51 -2.83
N PHE A 44 -7.12 -0.97 -1.58
CA PHE A 44 -7.63 -2.27 -1.18
C PHE A 44 -8.02 -2.26 0.30
N THR A 45 -8.91 -3.20 0.63
CA THR A 45 -9.34 -3.46 2.01
C THR A 45 -8.76 -4.82 2.41
N PRO A 46 -7.77 -4.86 3.33
CA PRO A 46 -7.26 -6.12 3.86
C PRO A 46 -8.40 -6.87 4.56
N PRO A 47 -8.67 -8.15 4.22
CA PRO A 47 -9.72 -8.93 4.85
C PRO A 47 -9.40 -9.30 6.30
N THR A 48 -8.11 -9.30 6.68
CA THR A 48 -7.66 -9.61 8.04
C THR A 48 -6.49 -8.70 8.47
N PRO A 49 -6.23 -8.56 9.78
CA PRO A 49 -5.07 -7.83 10.28
C PRO A 49 -3.73 -8.40 9.80
N GLU A 50 -3.63 -9.72 9.63
CA GLU A 50 -2.40 -10.39 9.15
C GLU A 50 -2.10 -10.00 7.69
N GLU A 51 -3.14 -9.86 6.87
CA GLU A 51 -2.96 -9.40 5.48
C GLU A 51 -2.51 -7.94 5.42
N LEU A 52 -3.02 -7.10 6.33
CA LEU A 52 -2.54 -5.73 6.47
C LEU A 52 -1.05 -5.69 6.85
N ASP A 53 -0.64 -6.48 7.84
CA ASP A 53 0.76 -6.54 8.30
C ASP A 53 1.70 -7.06 7.22
N ARG A 54 1.26 -8.08 6.45
CA ARG A 54 1.99 -8.60 5.27
C ARG A 54 2.26 -7.49 4.25
N VAL A 55 1.23 -6.74 3.89
CA VAL A 55 1.34 -5.67 2.88
C VAL A 55 2.21 -4.53 3.38
N MET A 56 2.05 -4.11 4.64
CA MET A 56 2.91 -3.09 5.26
C MET A 56 4.37 -3.54 5.27
N THR A 57 4.65 -4.81 5.55
CA THR A 57 6.01 -5.36 5.48
C THR A 57 6.61 -5.27 4.07
N VAL A 58 5.85 -5.61 3.04
CA VAL A 58 6.29 -5.49 1.63
C VAL A 58 6.62 -4.04 1.27
N ILE A 59 5.73 -3.11 1.64
CA ILE A 59 5.92 -1.67 1.43
C ILE A 59 7.19 -1.18 2.14
N HIS A 60 7.36 -1.52 3.42
CA HIS A 60 8.51 -1.12 4.21
C HIS A 60 9.83 -1.71 3.70
N ALA A 61 9.81 -2.95 3.21
CA ALA A 61 10.98 -3.58 2.59
C ALA A 61 11.39 -2.85 1.31
N TYR A 62 10.42 -2.46 0.48
CA TYR A 62 10.67 -1.68 -0.73
C TYR A 62 11.22 -0.28 -0.40
N GLY A 63 10.59 0.43 0.53
CA GLY A 63 11.04 1.78 0.94
C GLY A 63 12.44 1.80 1.54
N ARG A 64 12.87 0.74 2.23
CA ARG A 64 14.25 0.61 2.75
C ARG A 64 15.28 0.25 1.69
N GLY A 65 14.85 -0.31 0.56
CA GLY A 65 15.72 -0.67 -0.57
C GLY A 65 16.05 0.50 -1.51
N ILE A 66 15.37 1.64 -1.37
CA ILE A 66 15.68 2.87 -2.12
C ILE A 66 16.65 3.70 -1.25
N PRO A 67 17.91 3.91 -1.67
CA PRO A 67 18.78 4.86 -0.98
C PRO A 67 18.13 6.24 -1.05
N ALA A 68 18.04 6.93 0.08
CA ALA A 68 17.72 8.36 0.09
C ALA A 68 18.85 9.07 -0.67
N GLY A 69 18.63 9.33 -1.96
CA GLY A 69 19.49 10.12 -2.82
C GLY A 69 19.31 11.61 -2.60
#